data_AF-A0A523DED6-F1
#
_entry.id   AF-A0A523DED6-F1
#
_cell.length_a   1.000
_cell.length_b   1.000
_cell.length_c   1.000
_cell.angle_alpha   90.00
_cell.angle_beta   90.00
_cell.angle_gamma   90.00
#
_symmetry.space_group_name_H-M   'P 1'
#
loop_
_entity.id
_entity.type
_entity.pdbx_description
1 polymer ?
#
loop_
_entity_poly.entity_id
_entity_poly.type
_entity_poly.pdbx_seq_one_letter_code
_entity_poly.pdbx_strand_id
1 'polypeptide(L)'
;MSRQIGYAMLVAVLALAAPALAQRDPWAGSWRGVLTTPQGDDTNVTITLVAGDDGYTGLVTGFGPGTEIRVSSVTTSDVQVTVEGATDTAFGPLAFVYSLTRDDQLLSGGGRVTLGDHGFDVSIELKRARRADVPQPQIEQRIDYFSGEWTFDYTGGEFPPLSIGTRSGSVTFTAMPHGPFVRGHVTGEVFGEPYEETWTIGFDAHIQSIVWHEQLSTGQALTGLGNWTSPIAITFLTAPVEADGRVYVLKRLLQTTSDTAFTVTDQFSVDGGPFRRLGNGSYIRVR
;
A
#
# COMPACT_ATOMS: atom_id res chain seq x y z
N MET A 1 12.90 -16.02 -69.52
CA MET A 1 12.33 -14.91 -68.73
C MET A 1 10.86 -15.25 -68.44
N SER A 2 10.51 -15.49 -67.17
CA SER A 2 9.14 -15.44 -66.59
C SER A 2 9.07 -16.38 -65.39
N ARG A 3 9.66 -15.95 -64.27
CA ARG A 3 9.49 -16.53 -62.93
C ARG A 3 9.64 -15.39 -61.93
N GLN A 4 8.70 -14.45 -61.95
CA GLN A 4 8.73 -13.32 -61.02
C GLN A 4 7.35 -12.75 -60.64
N ILE A 5 6.25 -13.46 -60.93
CA ILE A 5 4.88 -12.95 -60.65
C ILE A 5 4.18 -13.73 -59.52
N GLY A 6 4.78 -14.82 -59.00
CA GLY A 6 4.14 -15.68 -58.00
C GLY A 6 4.26 -15.25 -56.53
N TYR A 7 5.10 -14.27 -56.18
CA TYR A 7 5.37 -13.92 -54.77
C TYR A 7 4.75 -12.59 -54.31
N ALA A 8 4.11 -11.83 -55.19
CA ALA A 8 3.51 -10.55 -54.83
C ALA A 8 2.09 -10.66 -54.21
N MET A 9 1.40 -11.79 -54.35
CA MET A 9 0.03 -11.95 -53.84
C MET A 9 -0.07 -12.62 -52.45
N LEU A 10 1.00 -13.26 -51.96
CA LEU A 10 0.97 -13.91 -50.63
C LEU A 10 1.40 -12.98 -49.48
N VAL A 11 1.96 -11.81 -49.79
CA VAL A 11 2.39 -10.82 -48.79
C VAL A 11 1.28 -9.80 -48.47
N ALA A 12 0.24 -9.71 -49.31
CA ALA A 12 -0.84 -8.72 -49.14
C ALA A 12 -2.00 -9.18 -48.24
N VAL A 13 -2.09 -10.47 -47.87
CA VAL A 13 -3.19 -11.00 -47.04
C VAL A 13 -2.84 -11.12 -45.54
N LEU A 14 -1.55 -10.97 -45.18
CA LEU A 14 -1.10 -10.99 -43.78
C LEU A 14 -1.04 -9.60 -43.11
N ALA A 15 -1.43 -8.53 -43.82
CA ALA A 15 -1.38 -7.15 -43.31
C ALA A 15 -2.72 -6.63 -42.73
N LEU A 16 -3.74 -7.48 -42.57
CA LEU A 16 -5.03 -7.12 -41.95
C LEU A 16 -5.26 -7.78 -40.59
N ALA A 17 -4.22 -8.27 -39.94
CA ALA A 17 -4.22 -8.35 -38.48
C ALA A 17 -3.86 -6.95 -37.94
N ALA A 18 -4.77 -5.99 -38.12
CA ALA A 18 -4.77 -4.84 -37.22
C ALA A 18 -4.80 -5.45 -35.81
N PRO A 19 -3.95 -5.02 -34.86
CA PRO A 19 -4.27 -5.28 -33.49
C PRO A 19 -5.64 -4.62 -33.33
N ALA A 20 -6.69 -5.42 -33.14
CA ALA A 20 -7.84 -4.92 -32.42
C ALA A 20 -7.21 -4.34 -31.16
N LEU A 21 -7.08 -3.02 -31.11
CA LEU A 21 -6.65 -2.30 -29.92
C LEU A 21 -7.50 -2.93 -28.83
N ALA A 22 -6.89 -3.69 -27.94
CA ALA A 22 -7.61 -4.31 -26.84
C ALA A 22 -8.43 -3.18 -26.24
N GLN A 23 -9.74 -3.21 -26.45
CA GLN A 23 -10.60 -2.09 -26.12
C GLN A 23 -10.43 -1.94 -24.62
N ARG A 24 -9.75 -0.87 -24.23
CA ARG A 24 -9.38 -0.67 -22.84
C ARG A 24 -10.70 -0.66 -22.08
N ASP A 25 -10.83 -1.59 -21.15
CA ASP A 25 -12.10 -1.84 -20.48
C ASP A 25 -12.69 -0.51 -19.97
N PRO A 26 -13.95 -0.21 -20.33
CA PRO A 26 -14.58 1.07 -20.10
C PRO A 26 -14.79 1.40 -18.61
N TRP A 27 -14.67 0.44 -17.71
CA TRP A 27 -14.93 0.59 -16.28
C TRP A 27 -13.74 0.18 -15.42
N ALA A 28 -12.95 -0.80 -15.87
CA ALA A 28 -11.79 -1.28 -15.12
C ALA A 28 -10.70 -0.21 -14.98
N GLY A 29 -10.05 -0.22 -13.82
CA GLY A 29 -9.03 0.73 -13.43
C GLY A 29 -9.37 1.46 -12.14
N SER A 30 -8.49 2.39 -11.79
CA SER A 30 -8.66 3.26 -10.62
C SER A 30 -9.27 4.58 -11.08
N TRP A 31 -10.27 5.05 -10.36
CA TRP A 31 -10.99 6.29 -10.58
C TRP A 31 -10.87 7.12 -9.32
N ARG A 32 -10.40 8.37 -9.43
CA ARG A 32 -10.10 9.23 -8.29
C ARG A 32 -10.77 10.58 -8.43
N GLY A 33 -11.28 11.09 -7.33
CA GLY A 33 -11.77 12.45 -7.28
C GLY A 33 -12.47 12.72 -5.97
N VAL A 34 -13.56 13.46 -6.04
CA VAL A 34 -14.17 14.08 -4.88
C VAL A 34 -15.61 13.61 -4.75
N LEU A 35 -15.98 13.30 -3.52
CA LEU A 35 -17.33 13.15 -3.04
C LEU A 35 -17.69 14.43 -2.27
N THR A 36 -18.75 15.11 -2.69
CA THR A 36 -19.24 16.35 -2.07
C THR A 36 -20.55 16.07 -1.36
N THR A 37 -20.62 16.45 -0.08
CA THR A 37 -21.83 16.35 0.74
C THR A 37 -22.79 17.51 0.48
N PRO A 38 -24.06 17.43 0.91
CA PRO A 38 -25.03 18.53 0.78
C PRO A 38 -24.58 19.82 1.50
N GLN A 39 -23.73 19.69 2.51
CA GLN A 39 -23.13 20.80 3.26
C GLN A 39 -21.98 21.48 2.51
N GLY A 40 -21.53 20.90 1.38
CA GLY A 40 -20.40 21.39 0.60
C GLY A 40 -19.03 20.88 1.08
N ASP A 41 -19.00 19.93 2.00
CA ASP A 41 -17.76 19.29 2.43
C ASP A 41 -17.28 18.27 1.39
N ASP A 42 -16.01 18.36 1.03
CA ASP A 42 -15.36 17.52 0.04
C ASP A 42 -14.52 16.41 0.70
N THR A 43 -14.72 15.18 0.25
CA THR A 43 -13.95 14.00 0.64
C THR A 43 -13.29 13.38 -0.58
N ASN A 44 -11.97 13.22 -0.54
CA ASN A 44 -11.25 12.51 -1.60
C ASN A 44 -11.59 11.03 -1.55
N VAL A 45 -12.06 10.48 -2.67
CA VAL A 45 -12.43 9.07 -2.80
C VAL A 45 -11.72 8.43 -3.98
N THR A 46 -11.39 7.14 -3.83
CA THR A 46 -10.87 6.32 -4.92
C THR A 46 -11.72 5.07 -5.08
N ILE A 47 -12.18 4.80 -6.29
CA ILE A 47 -12.85 3.56 -6.68
C ILE A 47 -11.90 2.77 -7.57
N THR A 48 -11.59 1.53 -7.22
CA THR A 48 -10.81 0.63 -8.08
C THR A 48 -11.70 -0.51 -8.52
N LEU A 49 -11.89 -0.65 -9.83
CA LEU A 49 -12.65 -1.74 -10.44
C LEU A 49 -11.70 -2.67 -11.21
N VAL A 50 -11.86 -3.97 -11.00
CA VAL A 50 -11.11 -5.04 -11.66
C VAL A 50 -12.10 -5.91 -12.41
N ALA A 51 -11.93 -6.02 -13.73
CA ALA A 51 -12.72 -6.91 -14.56
C ALA A 51 -12.34 -8.37 -14.26
N GLY A 52 -13.35 -9.23 -14.16
CA GLY A 52 -13.23 -10.68 -14.05
C GLY A 52 -14.25 -11.38 -14.95
N ASP A 53 -14.31 -12.70 -14.87
CA ASP A 53 -15.12 -13.53 -15.78
C ASP A 53 -16.64 -13.25 -15.66
N ASP A 54 -17.10 -12.86 -14.47
CA ASP A 54 -18.53 -12.63 -14.14
C ASP A 54 -18.87 -11.13 -13.91
N GLY A 55 -18.03 -10.20 -14.39
CA GLY A 55 -18.26 -8.75 -14.27
C GLY A 55 -17.13 -8.02 -13.56
N TYR A 56 -17.45 -7.11 -12.64
CA TYR A 56 -16.45 -6.29 -11.94
C TYR A 56 -16.43 -6.57 -10.44
N THR A 57 -15.23 -6.63 -9.89
CA THR A 57 -14.98 -6.56 -8.45
C THR A 57 -14.25 -5.25 -8.14
N GLY A 58 -14.19 -4.86 -6.87
CA GLY A 58 -13.48 -3.62 -6.56
C GLY A 58 -13.37 -3.27 -5.09
N LEU A 59 -12.78 -2.11 -4.85
CA LEU A 59 -12.66 -1.49 -3.55
C LEU A 59 -12.86 0.03 -3.66
N VAL A 60 -13.36 0.61 -2.58
CA VAL A 60 -13.49 2.06 -2.40
C VAL A 60 -12.71 2.49 -1.17
N THR A 61 -11.94 3.56 -1.30
CA THR A 61 -11.21 4.21 -0.19
C THR A 61 -11.55 5.70 -0.13
N GLY A 62 -11.32 6.33 1.02
CA GLY A 62 -11.60 7.76 1.25
C GLY A 62 -12.40 8.09 2.51
N PHE A 63 -13.01 7.08 3.14
CA PHE A 63 -13.85 7.25 4.34
C PHE A 63 -13.09 7.27 5.67
N GLY A 64 -11.75 7.19 5.62
CA GLY A 64 -10.87 7.24 6.78
C GLY A 64 -9.52 6.57 6.50
N PRO A 65 -8.47 6.89 7.28
CA PRO A 65 -7.17 6.22 7.15
C PRO A 65 -7.32 4.70 7.30
N GLY A 66 -6.76 3.95 6.33
CA GLY A 66 -6.77 2.47 6.36
C GLY A 66 -8.15 1.81 6.18
N THR A 67 -9.21 2.58 5.90
CA THR A 67 -10.54 2.02 5.66
C THR A 67 -10.72 1.72 4.16
N GLU A 68 -10.76 0.44 3.84
CA GLU A 68 -11.08 -0.06 2.50
C GLU A 68 -12.43 -0.77 2.53
N ILE A 69 -13.35 -0.32 1.69
CA ILE A 69 -14.68 -0.94 1.56
C ILE A 69 -14.67 -1.80 0.30
N ARG A 70 -14.90 -3.10 0.46
CA ARG A 70 -15.07 -3.99 -0.69
C ARG A 70 -16.38 -3.68 -1.39
N VAL A 71 -16.32 -3.60 -2.71
CA VAL A 71 -17.50 -3.45 -3.56
C VAL A 71 -18.25 -4.78 -3.56
N SER A 72 -19.51 -4.76 -3.15
CA SER A 72 -20.40 -5.93 -3.09
C SER A 72 -21.14 -6.15 -4.41
N SER A 73 -21.40 -5.08 -5.17
CA SER A 73 -22.10 -5.15 -6.46
C SER A 73 -21.60 -4.07 -7.41
N VAL A 74 -21.44 -4.45 -8.68
CA VAL A 74 -21.19 -3.52 -9.79
C VAL A 74 -22.15 -3.85 -10.92
N THR A 75 -22.99 -2.89 -11.29
CA THR A 75 -23.89 -3.01 -12.44
C THR A 75 -23.50 -1.98 -13.48
N THR A 76 -23.29 -2.39 -14.74
CA THR A 76 -22.85 -1.50 -15.81
C THR A 76 -23.85 -1.46 -16.96
N SER A 77 -23.88 -0.32 -17.65
CA SER A 77 -24.45 -0.16 -18.99
C SER A 77 -23.37 0.42 -19.91
N ASP A 78 -23.74 0.89 -21.10
CA ASP A 78 -22.79 1.53 -22.03
C ASP A 78 -22.19 2.83 -21.48
N VAL A 79 -22.99 3.56 -20.70
CA VAL A 79 -22.66 4.92 -20.23
C VAL A 79 -22.77 5.10 -18.72
N GLN A 80 -23.28 4.12 -17.98
CA GLN A 80 -23.48 4.24 -16.53
C GLN A 80 -22.89 3.05 -15.77
N VAL A 81 -22.40 3.30 -14.56
CA VAL A 81 -21.99 2.28 -13.60
C VAL A 81 -22.64 2.56 -12.26
N THR A 82 -23.21 1.52 -11.65
CA THR A 82 -23.68 1.52 -10.27
C THR A 82 -22.73 0.68 -9.43
N VAL A 83 -22.24 1.24 -8.33
CA VAL A 83 -21.28 0.59 -7.42
C VAL A 83 -21.85 0.61 -6.01
N GLU A 84 -21.88 -0.55 -5.36
CA GLU A 84 -22.38 -0.71 -4.00
C GLU A 84 -21.31 -1.33 -3.11
N GLY A 85 -21.30 -0.97 -1.83
CA GLY A 85 -20.39 -1.57 -0.86
C GLY A 85 -20.80 -1.26 0.57
N ALA A 86 -20.36 -2.10 1.49
CA ALA A 86 -20.59 -1.91 2.92
C ALA A 86 -19.44 -2.46 3.76
N THR A 87 -19.23 -1.87 4.93
CA THR A 87 -18.30 -2.33 5.96
C THR A 87 -18.80 -1.93 7.34
N ASP A 88 -18.39 -2.65 8.37
CA ASP A 88 -18.57 -2.21 9.75
C ASP A 88 -17.47 -1.22 10.15
N THR A 89 -17.83 -0.17 10.88
CA THR A 89 -16.89 0.81 11.45
C THR A 89 -17.15 0.99 12.94
N ALA A 90 -16.21 1.61 13.66
CA ALA A 90 -16.38 1.97 15.07
C ALA A 90 -17.56 2.94 15.31
N PHE A 91 -18.04 3.63 14.26
CA PHE A 91 -19.17 4.55 14.31
C PHE A 91 -20.49 3.92 13.85
N GLY A 92 -20.48 2.62 13.55
CA GLY A 92 -21.61 1.85 13.04
C GLY A 92 -21.39 1.36 11.59
N PRO A 93 -22.35 0.60 11.04
CA PRO A 93 -22.29 0.12 9.67
C PRO A 93 -22.21 1.28 8.68
N LEU A 94 -21.24 1.24 7.78
CA LEU A 94 -21.07 2.18 6.68
C LEU A 94 -21.42 1.48 5.37
N ALA A 95 -22.35 2.04 4.61
CA ALA A 95 -22.74 1.55 3.30
C ALA A 95 -22.80 2.69 2.28
N PHE A 96 -22.57 2.36 1.03
CA PHE A 96 -22.74 3.30 -0.07
C PHE A 96 -23.37 2.67 -1.30
N VAL A 97 -24.06 3.49 -2.08
CA VAL A 97 -24.56 3.18 -3.42
C VAL A 97 -24.30 4.38 -4.31
N TYR A 98 -23.50 4.22 -5.36
CA TYR A 98 -23.14 5.28 -6.31
C TYR A 98 -23.66 4.95 -7.69
N SER A 99 -24.16 5.96 -8.39
CA SER A 99 -24.63 5.84 -9.76
C SER A 99 -23.94 6.93 -10.60
N LEU A 100 -22.99 6.50 -11.42
CA LEU A 100 -22.05 7.38 -12.10
C LEU A 100 -22.17 7.21 -13.62
N THR A 101 -22.24 8.34 -14.32
CA THR A 101 -22.23 8.41 -15.78
C THR A 101 -20.82 8.64 -16.28
N ARG A 102 -20.42 7.93 -17.34
CA ARG A 102 -19.11 8.04 -17.96
C ARG A 102 -19.10 9.01 -19.12
N ASP A 103 -18.14 9.92 -19.07
CA ASP A 103 -17.74 10.78 -20.17
C ASP A 103 -16.22 10.65 -20.37
N ASP A 104 -15.82 9.78 -21.30
CA ASP A 104 -14.42 9.40 -21.57
C ASP A 104 -13.64 8.95 -20.31
N GLN A 105 -12.82 9.85 -19.75
CA GLN A 105 -12.02 9.63 -18.55
C GLN A 105 -12.67 10.22 -17.29
N LEU A 106 -13.93 10.63 -17.34
CA LEU A 106 -14.69 11.18 -16.22
C LEU A 106 -15.83 10.24 -15.86
N LEU A 107 -16.06 10.06 -14.56
CA LEU A 107 -17.28 9.53 -13.97
C LEU A 107 -17.90 10.64 -13.14
N SER A 108 -19.15 11.00 -13.43
CA SER A 108 -19.88 11.98 -12.64
C SER A 108 -21.28 11.49 -12.33
N GLY A 109 -21.76 11.78 -11.14
CA GLY A 109 -23.09 11.37 -10.75
C GLY A 109 -23.33 11.59 -9.28
N GLY A 110 -24.30 10.87 -8.74
CA GLY A 110 -24.67 10.98 -7.35
C GLY A 110 -24.72 9.61 -6.69
N GLY A 111 -24.96 9.63 -5.39
CA GLY A 111 -25.23 8.42 -4.66
C GLY A 111 -25.65 8.71 -3.25
N ARG A 112 -25.69 7.67 -2.44
CA ARG A 112 -26.06 7.75 -1.04
C ARG A 112 -25.00 7.09 -0.19
N VAL A 113 -24.57 7.77 0.87
CA VAL A 113 -23.73 7.19 1.92
C VAL A 113 -24.58 7.08 3.18
N THR A 114 -24.53 5.93 3.83
CA THR A 114 -25.27 5.63 5.07
C THR A 114 -24.29 5.20 6.14
N LEU A 115 -24.31 5.88 7.29
CA LEU A 115 -23.54 5.53 8.48
C LEU A 115 -24.52 5.31 9.65
N GLY A 116 -24.61 4.08 10.13
CA GLY A 116 -25.66 3.67 11.08
C GLY A 116 -27.05 3.92 10.49
N ASP A 117 -27.89 4.65 11.21
CA ASP A 117 -29.26 5.01 10.77
C ASP A 117 -29.31 6.31 9.94
N HIS A 118 -28.17 6.95 9.69
CA HIS A 118 -28.08 8.24 9.02
C HIS A 118 -27.58 8.09 7.59
N GLY A 119 -28.44 8.37 6.61
CA GLY A 119 -28.08 8.41 5.20
C GLY A 119 -28.22 9.79 4.60
N PHE A 120 -27.23 10.19 3.79
CA PHE A 120 -27.24 11.45 3.05
C PHE A 120 -26.83 11.22 1.60
N ASP A 121 -27.37 12.05 0.71
CA ASP A 121 -27.06 12.00 -0.71
C ASP A 121 -25.78 12.79 -0.98
N VAL A 122 -24.99 12.33 -1.93
CA VAL A 122 -23.68 12.89 -2.26
C VAL A 122 -23.57 13.09 -3.76
N SER A 123 -22.80 14.09 -4.17
CA SER A 123 -22.34 14.24 -5.55
C SER A 123 -20.93 13.67 -5.67
N ILE A 124 -20.63 13.02 -6.78
CA ILE A 124 -19.33 12.36 -6.99
C ILE A 124 -18.83 12.72 -8.38
N GLU A 125 -17.58 13.16 -8.45
CA GLU A 125 -16.83 13.35 -9.69
C GLU A 125 -15.48 12.64 -9.58
N LEU A 126 -15.20 11.69 -10.46
CA LEU A 126 -13.97 10.90 -10.50
C LEU A 126 -13.34 10.96 -11.88
N LYS A 127 -12.03 11.12 -11.95
CA LYS A 127 -11.26 11.01 -13.18
C LYS A 127 -10.54 9.66 -13.21
N ARG A 128 -10.50 9.02 -14.37
CA ARG A 128 -9.76 7.76 -14.55
C ARG A 128 -8.30 8.05 -14.30
N ALA A 129 -7.76 7.41 -13.29
CA ALA A 129 -6.34 7.38 -13.08
C ALA A 129 -5.68 6.63 -14.23
N ARG A 130 -4.83 7.32 -14.98
CA ARG A 130 -3.79 6.63 -15.76
C ARG A 130 -2.95 5.85 -14.74
N ARG A 131 -2.27 4.78 -15.16
CA ARG A 131 -1.29 4.07 -14.32
C ARG A 131 -0.06 4.98 -14.11
N ALA A 132 -0.26 6.12 -13.45
CA ALA A 132 0.67 7.13 -12.98
C ALA A 132 -0.13 8.12 -12.11
N ASP A 133 0.37 8.33 -10.90
CA ASP A 133 -0.03 9.31 -9.87
C ASP A 133 -1.41 9.16 -9.23
N VAL A 134 -1.49 8.21 -8.29
CA VAL A 134 -2.09 8.54 -6.98
C VAL A 134 -1.28 9.73 -6.47
N PRO A 135 -1.86 10.79 -5.86
CA PRO A 135 -1.12 11.62 -4.91
C PRO A 135 -0.66 10.71 -3.77
N GLN A 136 0.37 9.92 -4.05
CA GLN A 136 1.08 9.18 -3.05
C GLN A 136 1.79 10.23 -2.23
N PRO A 137 1.90 10.06 -0.90
CA PRO A 137 2.86 10.86 -0.16
C PRO A 137 4.20 10.74 -0.88
N GLN A 138 4.61 11.83 -1.55
CA GLN A 138 5.88 11.90 -2.24
C GLN A 138 6.89 12.26 -1.18
N ILE A 139 7.22 11.25 -0.38
CA ILE A 139 8.21 11.43 0.66
C ILE A 139 9.54 11.48 -0.05
N GLU A 140 10.23 12.59 0.17
CA GLU A 140 11.60 12.71 -0.26
C GLU A 140 12.39 11.57 0.37
N GLN A 141 13.02 10.74 -0.47
CA GLN A 141 13.83 9.61 -0.06
C GLN A 141 15.11 10.14 0.57
N ARG A 142 15.03 10.45 1.87
CA ARG A 142 16.13 10.96 2.66
C ARG A 142 16.05 10.39 4.06
N ILE A 143 17.21 10.23 4.69
CA ILE A 143 17.28 9.64 6.04
C ILE A 143 16.47 10.44 7.07
N ASP A 144 16.35 11.75 6.88
CA ASP A 144 15.59 12.66 7.75
C ASP A 144 14.10 12.35 7.84
N TYR A 145 13.56 11.54 6.91
CA TYR A 145 12.19 11.05 7.04
C TYR A 145 11.99 10.36 8.39
N PHE A 146 12.95 9.56 8.84
CA PHE A 146 12.83 8.80 10.09
C PHE A 146 13.06 9.66 11.33
N SER A 147 13.70 10.83 11.22
CA SER A 147 14.07 11.67 12.37
C SER A 147 12.85 12.12 13.18
N GLY A 148 13.02 12.13 14.51
CA GLY A 148 11.98 12.50 15.47
C GLY A 148 11.46 11.32 16.28
N GLU A 149 10.43 11.58 17.08
CA GLU A 149 9.79 10.59 17.93
C GLU A 149 8.57 9.98 17.25
N TRP A 150 8.43 8.67 17.37
CA TRP A 150 7.33 7.90 16.81
C TRP A 150 6.75 7.00 17.89
N THR A 151 5.43 6.93 17.99
CA THR A 151 4.75 5.85 18.69
C THR A 151 4.48 4.71 17.72
N PHE A 152 4.47 3.49 18.23
CA PHE A 152 4.12 2.32 17.43
C PHE A 152 3.35 1.27 18.20
N ASP A 153 2.56 0.53 17.43
CA ASP A 153 1.92 -0.71 17.83
C ASP A 153 2.32 -1.80 16.85
N TYR A 154 2.78 -2.95 17.35
CA TYR A 154 3.15 -4.12 16.56
C TYR A 154 2.36 -5.34 17.04
N THR A 155 1.60 -5.95 16.14
CA THR A 155 0.90 -7.21 16.36
C THR A 155 1.60 -8.33 15.60
N GLY A 156 2.13 -9.31 16.32
CA GLY A 156 2.83 -10.43 15.73
C GLY A 156 3.14 -11.54 16.72
N GLY A 157 3.59 -12.67 16.18
CA GLY A 157 3.98 -13.83 16.96
C GLY A 157 5.34 -13.65 17.64
N GLU A 158 5.48 -14.23 18.83
CA GLU A 158 6.78 -14.50 19.42
C GLU A 158 7.48 -15.55 18.56
N PHE A 159 8.65 -15.20 18.03
CA PHE A 159 9.39 -16.05 17.12
C PHE A 159 10.90 -15.78 17.22
N PRO A 160 11.57 -16.28 18.27
CA PRO A 160 13.01 -16.14 18.41
C PRO A 160 13.74 -16.83 17.23
N PRO A 161 14.85 -16.26 16.74
CA PRO A 161 15.53 -15.06 17.24
C PRO A 161 15.00 -13.74 16.64
N LEU A 162 13.96 -13.78 15.81
CA LEU A 162 13.54 -12.64 14.98
C LEU A 162 12.53 -11.69 15.65
N SER A 163 11.73 -12.16 16.61
CA SER A 163 10.65 -11.37 17.22
C SER A 163 10.36 -11.81 18.64
N ILE A 164 10.15 -10.83 19.52
CA ILE A 164 9.66 -11.02 20.90
C ILE A 164 8.13 -10.98 21.00
N GLY A 165 7.44 -10.88 19.87
CA GLY A 165 5.99 -10.89 19.80
C GLY A 165 5.34 -9.52 19.75
N THR A 166 4.08 -9.49 20.17
CA THR A 166 3.21 -8.30 20.16
C THR A 166 3.68 -7.31 21.20
N ARG A 167 3.87 -6.06 20.78
CA ARG A 167 4.49 -5.01 21.57
C ARG A 167 4.08 -3.63 21.07
N SER A 168 4.17 -2.64 21.95
CA SER A 168 3.94 -1.24 21.63
C SER A 168 4.94 -0.36 22.37
N GLY A 169 5.10 0.88 21.95
CA GLY A 169 6.05 1.78 22.58
C GLY A 169 6.32 3.03 21.75
N SER A 170 7.45 3.66 22.02
CA SER A 170 7.98 4.75 21.22
C SER A 170 9.40 4.47 20.74
N VAL A 171 9.77 5.12 19.64
CA VAL A 171 11.13 5.16 19.12
C VAL A 171 11.50 6.58 18.77
N THR A 172 12.63 7.04 19.30
CA THR A 172 13.18 8.37 19.00
C THR A 172 14.40 8.22 18.12
N PHE A 173 14.28 8.65 16.86
CA PHE A 173 15.39 8.68 15.91
C PHE A 173 16.11 10.03 15.95
N THR A 174 17.40 9.97 16.26
CA THR A 174 18.30 11.14 16.27
C THR A 174 19.34 10.99 15.17
N ALA A 175 19.58 12.05 14.40
CA ALA A 175 20.63 12.08 13.40
C ALA A 175 22.00 11.80 14.03
N MET A 176 22.79 10.93 13.40
CA MET A 176 24.15 10.64 13.84
C MET A 176 25.14 11.63 13.20
N PRO A 177 26.18 12.06 13.94
CA PRO A 177 27.27 12.84 13.34
C PRO A 177 27.95 12.07 12.19
N HIS A 178 28.33 12.81 11.15
CA HIS A 178 29.23 12.33 10.06
C HIS A 178 28.68 11.24 9.12
N GLY A 179 27.37 11.15 8.90
CA GLY A 179 26.85 10.34 7.81
C GLY A 179 25.34 10.37 7.68
N PRO A 180 24.79 9.76 6.62
CA PRO A 180 23.36 9.71 6.38
C PRO A 180 22.71 8.61 7.24
N PHE A 181 22.87 8.71 8.56
CA PHE A 181 22.40 7.75 9.55
C PHE A 181 21.54 8.42 10.62
N VAL A 182 20.52 7.70 11.08
CA VAL A 182 19.79 7.99 12.32
C VAL A 182 19.93 6.83 13.28
N ARG A 183 20.03 7.14 14.57
CA ARG A 183 19.96 6.17 15.66
C ARG A 183 18.62 6.27 16.35
N GLY A 184 17.87 5.18 16.38
CA GLY A 184 16.64 5.00 17.14
C GLY A 184 16.93 4.44 18.52
N HIS A 185 16.35 5.06 19.55
CA HIS A 185 16.21 4.43 20.87
C HIS A 185 14.74 4.06 21.07
N VAL A 186 14.50 2.78 21.32
CA VAL A 186 13.15 2.21 21.49
C VAL A 186 12.92 1.96 22.96
N THR A 187 11.77 2.40 23.45
CA THR A 187 11.25 2.03 24.76
C THR A 187 9.81 1.56 24.58
N GLY A 188 9.42 0.49 25.25
CA GLY A 188 8.08 -0.05 25.08
C GLY A 188 7.73 -1.13 26.07
N GLU A 189 6.59 -1.75 25.82
CA GLU A 189 6.07 -2.86 26.60
C GLU A 189 5.82 -4.09 25.72
N VAL A 190 6.17 -5.26 26.24
CA VAL A 190 5.90 -6.57 25.65
C VAL A 190 5.27 -7.44 26.74
N PHE A 191 4.02 -7.87 26.53
CA PHE A 191 3.25 -8.60 27.54
C PHE A 191 3.21 -7.95 28.94
N GLY A 192 3.24 -6.61 29.01
CA GLY A 192 3.23 -5.84 30.26
C GLY A 192 4.59 -5.66 30.92
N GLU A 193 5.67 -6.22 30.33
CA GLU A 193 7.04 -6.01 30.79
C GLU A 193 7.75 -4.96 29.93
N PRO A 194 8.53 -4.06 30.54
CA PRO A 194 9.27 -3.05 29.80
C PRO A 194 10.39 -3.69 28.97
N TYR A 195 10.65 -3.16 27.78
CA TYR A 195 11.79 -3.53 26.97
C TYR A 195 12.43 -2.31 26.29
N GLU A 196 13.71 -2.45 25.97
CA GLU A 196 14.47 -1.43 25.25
C GLU A 196 15.24 -2.04 24.08
N GLU A 197 15.35 -1.29 23.00
CA GLU A 197 16.13 -1.66 21.82
C GLU A 197 16.88 -0.45 21.27
N THR A 198 17.91 -0.72 20.46
CA THR A 198 18.60 0.33 19.71
C THR A 198 18.59 -0.01 18.25
N TRP A 199 18.09 0.91 17.43
CA TRP A 199 18.07 0.77 15.98
C TRP A 199 19.01 1.77 15.33
N THR A 200 19.55 1.44 14.17
CA THR A 200 20.30 2.38 13.33
C THR A 200 19.86 2.20 11.89
N ILE A 201 19.43 3.29 11.26
CA ILE A 201 19.04 3.29 9.85
C ILE A 201 20.07 4.15 9.10
N GLY A 202 20.57 3.64 7.99
CA GLY A 202 21.49 4.35 7.11
C GLY A 202 21.00 4.34 5.68
N PHE A 203 21.10 5.46 4.97
CA PHE A 203 20.64 5.57 3.59
C PHE A 203 21.69 6.21 2.68
N ASP A 204 22.07 5.50 1.62
CA ASP A 204 22.93 6.01 0.56
C ASP A 204 22.07 6.45 -0.64
N ALA A 205 21.92 7.76 -0.81
CA ALA A 205 21.11 8.35 -1.88
C ALA A 205 21.71 8.14 -3.29
N HIS A 206 23.02 7.89 -3.43
CA HIS A 206 23.64 7.71 -4.74
C HIS A 206 23.23 6.38 -5.39
N ILE A 207 23.12 5.34 -4.58
CA ILE A 207 22.76 3.98 -5.03
C ILE A 207 21.39 3.53 -4.51
N GLN A 208 20.67 4.41 -3.81
CA GLN A 208 19.35 4.14 -3.22
C GLN A 208 19.34 2.92 -2.30
N SER A 209 20.46 2.68 -1.62
CA SER A 209 20.63 1.56 -0.69
C SER A 209 20.27 2.02 0.71
N ILE A 210 19.54 1.19 1.45
CA ILE A 210 19.19 1.45 2.85
C ILE A 210 19.54 0.24 3.70
N VAL A 211 20.13 0.50 4.87
CA VAL A 211 20.43 -0.50 5.88
C VAL A 211 19.63 -0.19 7.14
N TRP A 212 19.13 -1.23 7.78
CA TRP A 212 18.48 -1.16 9.08
C TRP A 212 19.14 -2.17 10.00
N HIS A 213 19.85 -1.66 11.00
CA HIS A 213 20.44 -2.48 12.05
C HIS A 213 19.58 -2.38 13.31
N GLU A 214 19.22 -3.52 13.90
CA GLU A 214 18.39 -3.61 15.10
C GLU A 214 19.15 -4.41 16.15
N GLN A 215 19.46 -3.79 17.29
CA GLN A 215 19.92 -4.48 18.49
C GLN A 215 18.69 -4.73 19.37
N LEU A 216 18.23 -5.98 19.37
CA LEU A 216 17.03 -6.41 20.09
C LEU A 216 17.30 -6.56 21.59
N SER A 217 16.22 -6.49 22.38
CA SER A 217 16.26 -6.65 23.84
C SER A 217 16.72 -8.05 24.27
N THR A 218 16.59 -9.04 23.38
CA THR A 218 17.08 -10.41 23.56
C THR A 218 18.60 -10.55 23.42
N GLY A 219 19.31 -9.47 23.05
CA GLY A 219 20.73 -9.48 22.74
C GLY A 219 21.04 -9.86 21.29
N GLN A 220 20.05 -10.31 20.51
CA GLN A 220 20.21 -10.57 19.08
C GLN A 220 20.37 -9.28 18.29
N ALA A 221 21.25 -9.29 17.28
CA ALA A 221 21.34 -8.23 16.29
C ALA A 221 20.75 -8.69 14.95
N LEU A 222 19.93 -7.85 14.32
CA LEU A 222 19.45 -8.02 12.95
C LEU A 222 20.04 -6.93 12.05
N THR A 223 20.40 -7.29 10.82
CA THR A 223 20.85 -6.33 9.81
C THR A 223 20.06 -6.54 8.54
N GLY A 224 19.06 -5.68 8.31
CA GLY A 224 18.26 -5.57 7.11
C GLY A 224 18.94 -4.76 6.02
N LEU A 225 19.00 -5.30 4.81
CA LEU A 225 19.39 -4.59 3.61
C LEU A 225 18.16 -4.39 2.72
N GLY A 226 17.98 -3.16 2.24
CA GLY A 226 16.88 -2.79 1.36
C GLY A 226 17.33 -1.85 0.26
N ASN A 227 16.41 -1.63 -0.67
CA ASN A 227 16.55 -0.62 -1.70
C ASN A 227 15.34 0.32 -1.61
N TRP A 228 15.60 1.62 -1.54
CA TRP A 228 14.58 2.65 -1.38
C TRP A 228 14.39 3.46 -2.67
N THR A 229 14.15 2.79 -3.80
CA THR A 229 13.80 3.51 -5.04
C THR A 229 12.32 3.89 -5.13
N SER A 230 11.44 3.25 -4.35
CA SER A 230 10.01 3.57 -4.33
C SER A 230 9.69 4.64 -3.28
N PRO A 231 8.92 5.69 -3.62
CA PRO A 231 8.58 6.75 -2.66
C PRO A 231 7.62 6.27 -1.55
N ILE A 232 6.96 5.13 -1.73
CA ILE A 232 5.91 4.62 -0.84
C ILE A 232 6.25 3.32 -0.14
N ALA A 233 7.36 2.68 -0.50
CA ALA A 233 7.68 1.38 0.06
C ALA A 233 9.17 1.09 0.05
N ILE A 234 9.58 0.34 1.07
CA ILE A 234 10.93 -0.20 1.20
C ILE A 234 10.78 -1.67 1.56
N THR A 235 11.44 -2.55 0.81
CA THR A 235 11.57 -3.95 1.22
C THR A 235 12.97 -4.17 1.77
N PHE A 236 13.05 -4.63 3.01
CA PHE A 236 14.26 -5.09 3.65
C PHE A 236 14.29 -6.61 3.69
N LEU A 237 15.48 -7.17 3.56
CA LEU A 237 15.79 -8.56 3.84
C LEU A 237 16.97 -8.60 4.81
N THR A 238 16.84 -9.34 5.91
CA THR A 238 17.95 -9.46 6.85
C THR A 238 19.04 -10.36 6.29
N ALA A 239 20.28 -10.09 6.70
CA ALA A 239 21.31 -11.11 6.70
C ALA A 239 20.79 -12.36 7.44
N PRO A 240 21.18 -13.57 7.02
CA PRO A 240 20.80 -14.79 7.71
C PRO A 240 21.24 -14.77 9.17
N VAL A 241 20.34 -15.16 10.07
CA VAL A 241 20.60 -15.29 11.51
C VAL A 241 20.65 -16.77 11.84
N GLU A 242 21.77 -17.24 12.38
CA GLU A 242 21.90 -18.62 12.83
C GLU A 242 21.54 -18.72 14.32
N ALA A 243 20.57 -19.59 14.64
CA ALA A 243 20.19 -19.90 16.01
C ALA A 243 19.68 -21.35 16.08
N ASP A 244 19.97 -22.06 17.16
CA ASP A 244 19.49 -23.44 17.38
C ASP A 244 19.74 -24.41 16.21
N GLY A 245 20.87 -24.23 15.50
CA GLY A 245 21.23 -25.04 14.33
C GLY A 245 20.36 -24.79 13.09
N ARG A 246 19.58 -23.71 13.06
CA ARG A 246 18.74 -23.28 11.95
C ARG A 246 19.13 -21.89 11.47
N VAL A 247 18.77 -21.61 10.22
CA VAL A 247 19.00 -20.32 9.58
C VAL A 247 17.67 -19.58 9.43
N TYR A 248 17.60 -18.36 9.97
CA TYR A 248 16.42 -17.51 9.94
C TYR A 248 16.66 -16.29 9.05
N VAL A 249 15.65 -15.91 8.28
CA VAL A 249 15.66 -14.68 7.48
C VAL A 249 14.36 -13.93 7.69
N LEU A 250 14.45 -12.64 8.02
CA LEU A 250 13.31 -11.73 8.10
C LEU A 250 13.21 -10.92 6.80
N LYS A 251 11.99 -10.82 6.28
CA LYS A 251 11.63 -9.87 5.23
C LYS A 251 10.67 -8.84 5.82
N ARG A 252 11.03 -7.57 5.75
CA ARG A 252 10.20 -6.44 6.22
C ARG A 252 9.80 -5.59 5.03
N LEU A 253 8.50 -5.37 4.86
CA LEU A 253 7.95 -4.36 3.96
C LEU A 253 7.53 -3.15 4.79
N LEU A 254 8.25 -2.04 4.66
CA LEU A 254 7.83 -0.75 5.17
C LEU A 254 7.01 -0.05 4.08
N GLN A 255 5.83 0.46 4.42
CA GLN A 255 5.00 1.25 3.51
C GLN A 255 4.73 2.61 4.12
N THR A 256 5.08 3.64 3.37
CA THR A 256 4.92 5.02 3.82
C THR A 256 3.55 5.53 3.47
N THR A 257 2.78 5.90 4.49
CA THR A 257 1.36 6.28 4.37
C THR A 257 1.16 7.79 4.43
N SER A 258 2.06 8.51 5.09
CA SER A 258 2.15 9.98 5.10
C SER A 258 3.54 10.43 5.58
N ASP A 259 3.79 11.75 5.60
CA ASP A 259 5.02 12.34 6.16
C ASP A 259 5.22 12.02 7.65
N THR A 260 4.14 11.64 8.34
CA THR A 260 4.09 11.38 9.77
C THR A 260 3.60 9.98 10.12
N ALA A 261 3.45 9.08 9.15
CA ALA A 261 3.01 7.71 9.41
C ALA A 261 3.56 6.70 8.39
N PHE A 262 3.98 5.54 8.88
CA PHE A 262 4.31 4.38 8.07
C PHE A 262 3.85 3.08 8.74
N THR A 263 3.73 2.03 7.95
CA THR A 263 3.42 0.69 8.44
C THR A 263 4.55 -0.26 8.10
N VAL A 264 4.68 -1.33 8.87
CA VAL A 264 5.61 -2.43 8.59
C VAL A 264 4.87 -3.74 8.53
N THR A 265 5.31 -4.60 7.62
CA THR A 265 4.82 -5.96 7.44
C THR A 265 6.01 -6.90 7.45
N ASP A 266 6.05 -7.74 8.48
CA ASP A 266 7.13 -8.68 8.70
C ASP A 266 6.71 -10.09 8.27
N GLN A 267 7.63 -10.78 7.62
CA GLN A 267 7.56 -12.18 7.23
C GLN A 267 8.89 -12.86 7.56
N PHE A 268 8.86 -14.17 7.80
CA PHE A 268 10.07 -14.93 8.10
C PHE A 268 10.19 -16.19 7.26
N SER A 269 11.43 -16.60 7.01
CA SER A 269 11.82 -17.88 6.42
C SER A 269 12.76 -18.62 7.39
N VAL A 270 12.68 -19.95 7.38
CA VAL A 270 13.55 -20.85 8.15
C VAL A 270 14.16 -21.84 7.18
N ASP A 271 15.48 -22.01 7.23
CA ASP A 271 16.27 -22.94 6.42
C ASP A 271 16.00 -22.82 4.91
N GLY A 272 15.76 -21.59 4.43
CA GLY A 272 15.46 -21.30 3.03
C GLY A 272 14.05 -21.68 2.57
N GLY A 273 13.16 -22.03 3.51
CA GLY A 273 11.74 -22.31 3.22
C GLY A 273 10.95 -21.07 2.77
N PRO A 274 9.66 -21.24 2.44
CA PRO A 274 8.81 -20.12 2.02
C PRO A 274 8.63 -19.08 3.14
N PHE A 275 8.53 -17.81 2.75
CA PHE A 275 8.21 -16.73 3.69
C PHE A 275 6.79 -16.87 4.23
N ARG A 276 6.65 -16.75 5.54
CA ARG A 276 5.38 -16.80 6.27
C ARG A 276 5.17 -15.52 7.04
N ARG A 277 3.91 -15.15 7.26
CA ARG A 277 3.54 -13.94 8.02
C ARG A 277 4.08 -14.04 9.45
N LEU A 278 4.77 -12.98 9.90
CA LEU A 278 5.21 -12.82 11.29
C LEU A 278 4.30 -11.85 12.06
N GLY A 279 4.09 -10.66 11.50
CA GLY A 279 3.33 -9.60 12.15
C GLY A 279 3.28 -8.31 11.35
N ASN A 280 2.55 -7.32 11.86
CA ASN A 280 2.46 -5.96 11.33
C ASN A 280 2.67 -4.94 12.42
N GLY A 281 3.25 -3.80 12.06
CA GLY A 281 3.30 -2.63 12.92
C GLY A 281 2.79 -1.37 12.23
N SER A 282 2.31 -0.43 13.04
CA SER A 282 1.93 0.92 12.63
C SER A 282 2.75 1.92 13.44
N TYR A 283 3.33 2.91 12.76
CA TYR A 283 4.18 3.94 13.36
C TYR A 283 3.60 5.31 13.04
N ILE A 284 3.45 6.15 14.06
CA ILE A 284 2.89 7.50 13.95
C ILE A 284 3.83 8.47 14.65
N ARG A 285 4.22 9.54 13.98
CA ARG A 285 5.09 10.58 14.55
C ARG A 285 4.36 11.31 15.67
N VAL A 286 5.03 11.48 16.81
CA VAL A 286 4.55 12.34 17.90
C VAL A 286 4.66 13.79 17.42
N ARG A 287 3.57 14.55 17.56
CA ARG A 287 3.48 15.95 17.11
C ARG A 287 4.39 16.89 17.90
#